data_AF-A0A3M2FDN2-F1
#
_entry.id   AF-A0A3M2FDN2-F1
#
_cell.length_a   1.000
_cell.length_b   1.000
_cell.length_c   1.000
_cell.angle_alpha   90.00
_cell.angle_beta   90.00
_cell.angle_gamma   90.00
#
_symmetry.space_group_name_H-M   'P 1'
#
loop_
_entity.id
_entity.type
_entity.pdbx_description
1 polymer ?
#
loop_
_entity_poly.entity_id
_entity_poly.type
_entity_poly.pdbx_seq_one_letter_code
_entity_poly.pdbx_strand_id
1 'polypeptide(L)' 'MSGNAAGIDLTVRGLRYRLRSQGMLELDAWLAPLAAANLDDPRLRMAVADLLRRDPPELVAMMRGRAPIPSVLQPWLTCD' A
#
# COMPACT_ATOMS: atom_id res chain seq x y z
N MET A 1 -19.11 -10.67 -11.52
CA MET A 1 -18.66 -9.32 -11.11
C MET A 1 -17.17 -9.39 -10.81
N SER A 2 -16.31 -9.31 -11.84
CA SER A 2 -14.84 -9.31 -11.70
C SER A 2 -14.31 -8.11 -12.47
N GLY A 3 -13.95 -7.04 -11.76
CA GLY A 3 -13.48 -5.80 -12.40
C GLY A 3 -12.73 -4.84 -11.49
N ASN A 4 -12.34 -5.25 -10.27
CA ASN A 4 -11.80 -4.32 -9.27
C ASN A 4 -10.33 -4.57 -8.87
N ALA A 5 -9.80 -5.79 -9.07
CA ALA A 5 -8.40 -6.09 -8.75
C ALA A 5 -7.41 -5.33 -9.65
N ALA A 6 -7.67 -5.27 -10.96
CA ALA A 6 -6.87 -4.49 -11.91
C ALA A 6 -6.89 -2.98 -11.60
N GLY A 7 -8.01 -2.44 -11.11
CA GLY A 7 -8.11 -1.04 -10.71
C GLY A 7 -7.21 -0.71 -9.52
N ILE A 8 -7.13 -1.60 -8.53
CA ILE A 8 -6.34 -1.37 -7.32
C ILE A 8 -4.84 -1.51 -7.59
N ASP A 9 -4.38 -2.46 -8.41
CA ASP A 9 -2.96 -2.52 -8.85
C ASP A 9 -2.54 -1.20 -9.52
N LEU A 10 -3.36 -0.71 -10.45
CA LEU A 10 -3.13 0.61 -11.08
C LEU A 10 -3.10 1.74 -10.05
N THR A 11 -3.89 1.66 -8.99
CA THR A 11 -3.94 2.68 -7.92
C THR A 11 -2.71 2.60 -7.01
N VAL A 12 -2.19 1.41 -6.70
CA VAL A 12 -0.91 1.23 -5.98
C VAL A 12 0.24 1.85 -6.77
N ARG A 13 0.30 1.59 -8.07
CA ARG A 13 1.30 2.24 -8.95
C ARG A 13 1.13 3.75 -8.99
N GLY A 14 -0.11 4.24 -9.02
CA GLY A 14 -0.43 5.67 -8.96
C GLY A 14 0.01 6.33 -7.65
N LEU A 15 -0.27 5.70 -6.50
CA LEU A 15 0.18 6.18 -5.19
C LEU A 15 1.70 6.29 -5.15
N ARG A 16 2.39 5.24 -5.58
CA ARG A 16 3.85 5.20 -5.64
C ARG A 16 4.44 6.30 -6.52
N TYR A 17 3.85 6.52 -7.70
CA TYR A 17 4.23 7.63 -8.57
C TYR A 17 4.07 9.00 -7.89
N ARG A 18 2.93 9.22 -7.22
CA ARG A 18 2.68 10.45 -6.45
C ARG A 18 3.71 10.65 -5.32
N LEU A 19 4.06 9.59 -4.60
CA LEU A 19 5.04 9.68 -3.51
C LEU A 19 6.43 10.02 -4.03
N ARG A 20 6.83 9.44 -5.17
CA ARG A 20 8.09 9.78 -5.85
C ARG A 20 8.14 11.25 -6.25
N SER A 21 7.06 11.81 -6.81
CA SER A 21 7.03 13.22 -7.21
C SER A 21 7.06 14.18 -6.02
N GLN A 22 6.71 13.71 -4.82
CA GLN A 22 6.81 14.45 -3.55
C GLN A 22 8.15 14.22 -2.81
N GLY A 23 9.09 13.48 -3.39
CA GLY A 23 10.37 13.16 -2.75
C GLY A 23 10.29 12.09 -1.65
N MET A 24 9.15 11.40 -1.51
CA MET A 24 8.91 10.39 -0.48
C MET A 24 9.40 9.00 -0.94
N LEU A 25 10.70 8.89 -1.16
CA LEU A 25 11.31 7.69 -1.74
C LEU A 25 11.29 6.47 -0.80
N GLU A 26 11.46 6.68 0.51
CA GLU A 26 11.37 5.61 1.51
C GLU A 26 9.97 4.97 1.51
N LEU A 27 8.91 5.79 1.46
CA LEU A 27 7.54 5.28 1.38
C LEU A 27 7.26 4.56 0.06
N ASP A 28 7.76 5.07 -1.06
CA ASP A 28 7.64 4.36 -2.35
C ASP A 28 8.31 2.98 -2.29
N ALA A 29 9.52 2.90 -1.73
CA ALA A 29 10.25 1.65 -1.59
C ALA A 29 9.50 0.68 -0.66
N TRP A 30 8.99 1.18 0.46
CA TRP A 30 8.20 0.40 1.40
C TRP A 30 6.92 -0.19 0.78
N LEU A 31 6.24 0.56 -0.09
CA LEU A 31 5.02 0.11 -0.77
C LEU A 31 5.29 -0.75 -2.01
N ALA A 32 6.54 -0.87 -2.47
CA ALA A 32 6.88 -1.59 -3.68
C ALA A 32 6.42 -3.06 -3.71
N PRO A 33 6.51 -3.84 -2.61
CA PRO A 33 6.07 -5.24 -2.60
C PRO A 33 4.58 -5.42 -2.89
N LEU A 34 3.73 -4.43 -2.59
CA LEU A 34 2.29 -4.51 -2.85
C LEU A 34 1.94 -4.50 -4.34
N ALA A 35 2.81 -4.00 -5.21
CA ALA A 35 2.59 -4.04 -6.66
C ALA A 35 2.63 -5.46 -7.24
N ALA A 36 3.17 -6.43 -6.50
CA ALA A 36 3.21 -7.85 -6.87
C ALA A 36 2.19 -8.69 -6.09
N ALA A 37 1.38 -8.09 -5.21
CA ALA A 37 0.42 -8.79 -4.39
C ALA A 37 -0.76 -9.31 -5.23
N ASN A 38 -1.24 -10.53 -4.94
CA ASN A 38 -2.42 -11.08 -5.60
C ASN A 38 -3.71 -10.49 -5.00
N LEU A 39 -4.27 -9.47 -5.63
CA LEU A 39 -5.46 -8.75 -5.17
C LEU A 39 -6.80 -9.45 -5.46
N ASP A 40 -6.78 -10.72 -5.89
CA ASP A 40 -7.98 -11.54 -6.00
C ASP A 40 -8.57 -11.87 -4.61
N ASP A 41 -7.72 -11.94 -3.56
CA ASP A 41 -8.19 -12.04 -2.18
C ASP A 41 -8.97 -10.76 -1.78
N PRO A 42 -10.28 -10.86 -1.48
CA PRO A 42 -11.09 -9.71 -1.09
C PRO A 42 -10.58 -8.99 0.17
N ARG A 43 -9.98 -9.72 1.12
CA ARG A 43 -9.46 -9.13 2.37
C ARG A 43 -8.22 -8.29 2.11
N LEU A 44 -7.29 -8.84 1.33
CA LEU A 44 -6.10 -8.12 0.90
C LEU A 44 -6.46 -6.89 0.08
N ARG A 45 -7.37 -7.07 -0.89
CA ARG A 45 -7.88 -5.99 -1.74
C ARG A 45 -8.48 -4.85 -0.94
N MET A 46 -9.31 -5.16 0.06
CA MET A 46 -9.91 -4.16 0.93
C MET A 46 -8.83 -3.43 1.76
N ALA A 47 -7.89 -4.15 2.34
CA ALA A 47 -6.81 -3.54 3.12
C ALA A 47 -5.89 -2.64 2.28
N VAL A 48 -5.60 -3.01 1.03
CA VAL A 48 -4.86 -2.15 0.09
C VAL A 48 -5.68 -0.91 -0.27
N ALA A 49 -6.98 -1.05 -0.54
CA ALA A 49 -7.86 0.08 -0.81
C ALA A 49 -7.95 1.05 0.39
N ASP A 50 -7.94 0.52 1.62
CA ASP A 50 -7.90 1.33 2.84
C ASP A 50 -6.56 2.06 2.96
N LEU A 51 -5.45 1.39 2.65
CA LEU A 51 -4.11 1.96 2.68
C LEU A 51 -3.95 3.09 1.66
N LEU A 52 -4.51 2.94 0.45
CA LEU A 52 -4.48 3.96 -0.61
C LEU A 52 -5.23 5.25 -0.25
N ARG A 53 -6.14 5.20 0.72
CA ARG A 53 -6.91 6.35 1.21
C ARG A 53 -6.22 7.13 2.33
N ARG A 54 -5.12 6.60 2.88
CA ARG A 54 -4.38 7.24 3.98
C ARG A 54 -3.47 8.33 3.46
N ASP A 55 -3.26 9.33 4.31
CA ASP A 55 -2.31 10.39 4.01
C ASP A 55 -0.87 9.93 4.27
N PRO A 56 0.13 10.55 3.60
CA PRO A 56 1.53 10.15 3.76
C PRO A 56 2.02 10.09 5.21
N PRO A 57 1.68 11.02 6.14
CA PRO A 57 2.10 10.92 7.53
C PRO A 57 1.63 9.64 8.24
N GLU A 58 0.43 9.13 7.92
CA GLU A 58 -0.06 7.88 8.47
C GLU A 58 0.73 6.68 7.95
N LEU A 59 1.06 6.69 6.65
CA LEU A 59 1.89 5.67 6.03
C LEU A 59 3.29 5.65 6.64
N VAL A 60 3.88 6.83 6.91
CA VAL A 60 5.15 6.93 7.65
C VAL A 60 5.02 6.36 9.05
N ALA A 61 3.91 6.63 9.75
CA ALA A 61 3.70 6.06 11.09
C ALA A 61 3.68 4.53 11.06
N MET A 62 3.05 3.92 10.06
CA MET A 62 3.07 2.46 9.88
C MET A 62 4.47 1.92 9.55
N MET A 63 5.14 2.55 8.59
CA MET A 63 6.50 2.19 8.18
C MET A 63 7.48 2.23 9.36
N ARG A 64 7.34 3.22 10.26
CA ARG A 64 8.19 3.39 11.46
C ARG A 64 7.69 2.64 12.70
N GLY A 65 6.71 1.74 12.56
CA GLY A 65 6.15 0.97 13.67
C GLY A 65 5.37 1.80 14.72
N ARG A 66 5.06 3.06 14.43
CA ARG A 66 4.27 3.96 15.30
C ARG A 66 2.76 3.78 15.12
N ALA A 67 2.35 3.11 14.05
CA ALA A 67 0.97 2.68 13.81
C ALA A 67 0.98 1.22 13.34
N PRO A 68 -0.06 0.43 13.66
CA PRO A 68 -0.11 -0.96 13.26
C PRO A 68 -0.30 -1.11 11.75
N ILE A 69 0.49 -1.99 11.14
CA ILE A 69 0.23 -2.49 9.79
C ILE A 69 -0.90 -3.53 9.90
N PRO A 70 -1.97 -3.44 9.09
CA PRO A 70 -3.01 -4.46 9.05
C PRO A 70 -2.40 -5.85 8.85
N SER A 71 -2.85 -6.85 9.62
CA SER A 71 -2.26 -8.20 9.62
C SER A 71 -2.21 -8.84 8.23
N VAL A 72 -3.24 -8.59 7.40
CA VAL A 72 -3.30 -9.06 6.01
C VAL A 72 -2.23 -8.44 5.11
N LEU A 73 -1.64 -7.30 5.47
CA LEU A 73 -0.56 -6.65 4.71
C LEU A 73 0.84 -7.00 5.21
N GLN A 74 0.97 -7.58 6.40
CA GLN A 74 2.26 -7.93 7.01
C GLN A 74 3.15 -8.86 6.18
N PRO A 75 2.64 -9.78 5.33
CA PRO A 75 3.49 -10.56 4.44
C PRO A 75 4.23 -9.71 3.39
N TRP A 76 3.75 -8.50 3.11
CA TRP A 76 4.31 -7.59 2.11
C TRP A 76 4.98 -6.36 2.73
N LEU A 77 4.51 -5.93 3.90
CA LEU A 77 4.95 -4.71 4.57
C LEU A 77 5.48 -5.04 5.96
N THR A 78 6.70 -4.61 6.23
CA THR A 78 7.32 -4.67 7.55
C THR A 78 7.58 -3.26 8.06
N CYS A 79 7.58 -3.07 9.39
CA CYS A 79 8.15 -1.86 9.96
C CYS A 79 9.68 -1.93 9.84
N ASP A 80 10.29 -0.79 9.53
CA ASP A 80 11.74 -0.59 9.45
C ASP A 80 12.28 -0.04 10.77
#